data_AF-A0A2E8H160-F1
#
_entry.id   AF-A0A2E8H160-F1
#
_cell.length_a   1.000
_cell.length_b   1.000
_cell.length_c   1.000
_cell.angle_alpha   90.00
_cell.angle_beta   90.00
_cell.angle_gamma   90.00
#
_symmetry.space_group_name_H-M   'P 1'
#
loop_
_entity.id
_entity.type
_entity.pdbx_description
1 polymer ?
#
loop_
_entity_poly.entity_id
_entity_poly.type
_entity_poly.pdbx_seq_one_letter_code
_entity_poly.pdbx_strand_id
1 'polypeptide(L)' 'MLDKGFTKEQVERVARMYHSVNDASRAMGITPRSFSRLCRKYDIDTPWARKRRLRQEAQQVRG' A
#
# COMPACT_ATOMS: atom_id res chain seq x y z
N MET A 1 -1.30 19.99 -4.62
CA MET A 1 0.01 19.35 -4.87
C MET A 1 0.00 17.99 -4.22
N LEU A 2 0.28 16.87 -4.91
CA LEU A 2 0.95 15.68 -4.33
C LEU A 2 0.91 14.40 -5.20
N ASP A 3 0.52 14.45 -6.46
CA ASP A 3 0.97 13.44 -7.41
C ASP A 3 2.35 13.86 -7.93
N LYS A 4 3.37 13.85 -7.04
CA LYS A 4 4.76 13.70 -7.51
C LYS A 4 4.70 12.51 -8.47
N GLY A 5 5.14 12.66 -9.72
CA GLY A 5 4.94 11.72 -10.82
C GLY A 5 5.59 10.35 -10.62
N PHE A 6 5.17 9.63 -9.57
CA PHE A 6 5.61 8.28 -9.25
C PHE A 6 4.96 7.33 -10.22
N THR A 7 5.76 6.50 -10.88
CA THR A 7 5.24 5.49 -11.79
C THR A 7 4.68 4.31 -11.02
N LYS A 8 3.86 3.49 -11.69
CA LYS A 8 3.32 2.25 -11.12
C LYS A 8 4.44 1.35 -10.59
N GLU A 9 5.53 1.20 -11.35
CA GLU A 9 6.66 0.35 -10.97
C GLU A 9 7.37 0.84 -9.71
N GLN A 10 7.51 2.16 -9.54
CA GLN A 10 8.11 2.72 -8.34
C GLN A 10 7.26 2.43 -7.10
N VAL A 11 5.94 2.67 -7.21
CA VAL A 11 5.00 2.39 -6.12
C VAL A 11 4.97 0.89 -5.82
N GLU A 12 5.00 0.03 -6.84
CA GLU A 12 4.99 -1.42 -6.68
C GLU A 12 6.28 -1.94 -6.04
N ARG A 13 7.45 -1.45 -6.46
CA ARG A 13 8.74 -1.83 -5.88
C ARG A 13 8.80 -1.49 -4.39
N VAL A 14 8.38 -0.28 -4.03
CA VAL A 14 8.35 0.16 -2.62
C VAL A 14 7.32 -0.65 -1.84
N ALA A 15 6.13 -0.88 -2.41
CA ALA A 15 5.11 -1.72 -1.79
C ALA A 15 5.59 -3.16 -1.53
N ARG A 16 6.39 -3.75 -2.44
CA ARG A 16 6.97 -5.09 -2.25
C ARG A 16 8.12 -5.10 -1.23
N MET A 17 8.93 -4.04 -1.21
CA MET A 17 10.10 -3.94 -0.32
C MET A 17 9.72 -3.68 1.13
N TYR A 18 8.65 -2.90 1.37
CA TYR A 18 8.24 -2.49 2.71
C TYR A 18 6.96 -3.19 3.17
N HIS A 19 6.94 -3.62 4.43
CA HIS A 19 5.82 -4.37 5.00
C HIS A 19 4.72 -3.45 5.58
N SER A 20 4.95 -2.14 5.62
CA SER A 20 4.01 -1.15 6.14
C SER A 20 3.88 0.07 5.21
N VAL A 21 2.66 0.63 5.15
CA VAL A 21 2.39 1.87 4.42
C VAL A 21 3.19 3.05 4.97
N ASN A 22 3.47 3.05 6.29
CA ASN A 22 4.26 4.11 6.92
C ASN A 22 5.71 4.08 6.44
N ASP A 23 6.36 2.92 6.44
CA ASP A 23 7.75 2.79 5.99
C ASP A 23 7.87 3.09 4.49
N ALA A 24 6.91 2.56 3.70
CA ALA A 24 6.84 2.82 2.27
C ALA A 24 6.64 4.32 1.95
N SER A 25 5.76 4.99 2.69
CA SER A 25 5.52 6.42 2.52
C SER A 25 6.73 7.27 2.93
N ARG A 26 7.44 6.86 4.00
CA ARG A 26 8.68 7.50 4.44
C ARG A 26 9.79 7.35 3.41
N ALA A 27 9.93 6.16 2.82
CA ALA A 27 10.92 5.88 1.77
C ALA A 27 10.68 6.72 0.51
N MET A 28 9.43 6.98 0.13
CA MET A 28 9.10 7.85 -1.01
C MET A 28 8.99 9.33 -0.63
N GLY A 29 9.19 9.70 0.64
CA GLY A 29 9.08 11.08 1.11
C GLY A 29 7.69 11.67 0.85
N ILE A 30 6.64 10.87 1.05
CA ILE A 30 5.24 11.29 0.95
C ILE A 30 4.46 10.91 2.19
N THR A 31 3.25 11.45 2.32
CA THR A 31 2.36 11.05 3.42
C THR A 31 1.80 9.64 3.22
N PRO A 32 1.50 8.89 4.30
CA PRO A 32 0.80 7.60 4.22
C PRO A 32 -0.51 7.66 3.43
N ARG A 33 -1.23 8.79 3.51
CA ARG A 33 -2.48 9.02 2.78
C ARG A 33 -2.25 9.15 1.27
N SER A 34 -1.19 9.84 0.86
CA SER A 34 -0.77 9.91 -0.55
C SER A 34 -0.33 8.54 -1.07
N PHE A 35 0.46 7.80 -0.29
CA PHE A 35 0.87 6.43 -0.63
C PHE A 35 -0.33 5.52 -0.86
N SER A 36 -1.30 5.55 0.07
CA SER A 36 -2.53 4.76 -0.04
C SER A 36 -3.36 5.12 -1.28
N ARG A 37 -3.37 6.39 -1.68
CA ARG A 37 -4.02 6.84 -2.92
C ARG A 37 -3.30 6.32 -4.16
N LEU A 38 -1.97 6.33 -4.18
CA LEU A 38 -1.18 5.78 -5.29
C LEU A 38 -1.41 4.27 -5.44
N CYS A 39 -1.41 3.52 -4.34
CA CYS A 39 -1.71 2.07 -4.39
C CYS A 39 -3.10 1.79 -4.98
N ARG A 40 -4.12 2.56 -4.60
CA ARG A 40 -5.48 2.44 -5.17
C ARG A 40 -5.53 2.84 -6.64
N LYS A 41 -4.83 3.92 -7.01
CA LYS A 41 -4.79 4.44 -8.38
C LYS A 41 -4.16 3.44 -9.37
N TYR A 42 -3.14 2.73 -8.92
CA TYR A 42 -2.39 1.77 -9.75
C TYR A 42 -2.83 0.31 -9.57
N ASP A 43 -3.85 0.08 -8.75
CA ASP A 43 -4.34 -1.26 -8.38
C ASP A 43 -3.22 -2.20 -7.89
N ILE A 44 -2.37 -1.66 -7.00
CA ILE A 44 -1.23 -2.39 -6.44
C ILE A 44 -1.67 -3.06 -5.15
N ASP A 45 -1.74 -4.39 -5.19
CA ASP A 45 -1.96 -5.22 -4.03
C ASP A 45 -0.73 -5.18 -3.12
N THR A 46 -0.77 -4.32 -2.10
CA THR A 46 0.30 -4.25 -1.10
C THR A 46 0.38 -5.55 -0.29
N PRO A 47 1.54 -5.90 0.29
CA PRO A 47 1.64 -6.97 1.30
C PRO A 47 0.65 -6.76 2.47
N TRP A 48 0.25 -5.50 2.71
CA TRP A 48 -0.79 -5.13 3.65
C TRP A 48 -2.19 -5.61 3.23
N ALA A 49 -2.51 -5.61 1.93
CA ALA A 49 -3.73 -6.21 1.40
C ALA A 49 -3.74 -7.74 1.61
N ARG A 50 -2.57 -8.40 1.51
CA ARG A 50 -2.42 -9.83 1.82
C ARG A 50 -2.68 -10.13 3.31
N LYS A 51 -2.09 -9.35 4.22
CA LYS A 51 -2.35 -9.47 5.67
C LYS A 51 -3.78 -9.05 6.05
N ARG A 52 -4.36 -8.06 5.37
CA ARG A 52 -5.74 -7.62 5.62
C ARG A 52 -6.77 -8.63 5.13
N ARG A 53 -6.57 -9.27 3.96
CA ARG A 53 -7.41 -10.38 3.51
C ARG A 53 -7.40 -11.52 4.52
N LEU A 54 -6.23 -11.94 4.98
CA LEU A 54 -6.13 -12.98 6.03
C LEU A 54 -6.87 -12.59 7.33
N ARG A 55 -6.82 -11.31 7.74
CA ARG A 55 -7.58 -10.83 8.91
C ARG A 55 -9.08 -10.70 8.66
N GLN A 56 -9.51 -10.33 7.45
CA GLN A 56 -10.92 -10.22 7.08
C GLN A 56 -11.56 -11.59 6.88
N GLU A 57 -10.85 -12.53 6.25
CA GLU A 57 -11.24 -13.94 6.15
C GLU A 57 -11.35 -14.58 7.54
N ALA A 58 -10.41 -14.30 8.46
CA ALA A 58 -10.48 -14.77 9.85
C ALA A 58 -11.66 -14.17 10.65
N GLN A 59 -12.19 -13.00 10.26
CA GLN A 59 -13.39 -12.42 10.89
C GLN A 59 -14.69 -12.97 10.31
N GLN A 60 -14.69 -13.45 9.06
CA GLN A 60 -15.88 -14.03 8.41
C GLN A 60 -16.20 -15.47 8.87
N VAL A 61 -15.23 -16.21 9.40
CA VAL A 61 -15.41 -17.60 9.88
C VAL A 61 -15.96 -17.69 11.32
N ARG A 62 -16.33 -16.55 11.92
CA ARG A 62 -16.93 -16.48 13.28
C ARG A 62 -18.33 -15.83 13.32
N GLY A 63 -18.98 -15.66 12.17
CA GLY A 63 -20.38 -15.24 12.07
C GLY A 63 -21.30 -16.43 11.94
#